data_AF-A0A2A2M5S1-F1
#
_entry.id   AF-A0A2A2M5S1-F1
#
_cell.length_a   1.000
_cell.length_b   1.000
_cell.length_c   1.000
_cell.angle_alpha   90.00
_cell.angle_beta   90.00
_cell.angle_gamma   90.00
#
_symmetry.space_group_name_H-M   'P 1'
#
loop_
_entity.id
_entity.type
_entity.pdbx_description
1 polymer ?
#
loop_
_entity_poly.entity_id
_entity_poly.type
_entity_poly.pdbx_seq_one_letter_code
_entity_poly.pdbx_strand_id
1 'polypeptide(L)' 'MARLPAAKVVCIYGVEETDESGCTDKTAVGERMKLPGGHHFDENYPALAKRLIGEIETRQGKANVAEK' A
#
# COMPACT_ATOMS: atom_id res chain seq x y z
N MET A 1 -10.84 -9.10 2.94
CA MET A 1 -10.62 -7.69 3.34
C MET A 1 -11.89 -6.96 3.80
N ALA A 2 -13.07 -7.33 3.31
CA ALA A 2 -14.36 -6.67 3.58
C ALA A 2 -14.71 -6.26 5.03
N ARG A 3 -14.14 -6.92 6.05
CA ARG A 3 -14.44 -6.66 7.48
C ARG A 3 -13.45 -5.72 8.15
N LEU A 4 -12.38 -5.32 7.46
CA LEU A 4 -11.40 -4.37 8.00
C LEU A 4 -11.97 -2.94 7.97
N PRO A 5 -11.67 -2.09 8.96
CA PRO A 5 -12.04 -0.68 8.90
C PRO A 5 -11.32 0.01 7.74
N ALA A 6 -12.06 0.46 6.72
CA ALA A 6 -11.49 1.01 5.49
C ALA A 6 -10.49 2.17 5.75
N ALA A 7 -10.79 3.03 6.73
CA ALA A 7 -9.91 4.14 7.12
C ALA A 7 -8.53 3.71 7.66
N LYS A 8 -8.36 2.44 8.04
CA LYS A 8 -7.10 1.88 8.54
C LYS A 8 -6.36 1.03 7.50
N VAL A 9 -6.89 0.90 6.28
CA VAL A 9 -6.34 0.02 5.26
C VAL A 9 -5.76 0.84 4.10
N VAL A 10 -4.57 0.43 3.66
CA VAL A 10 -4.00 0.71 2.34
C VAL A 10 -3.73 -0.63 1.68
N CYS A 11 -4.08 -0.76 0.41
CA CYS A 11 -3.82 -1.94 -0.39
C CYS A 11 -2.81 -1.59 -1.47
N ILE A 12 -1.65 -2.25 -1.45
CA ILE A 12 -0.49 -1.91 -2.27
C ILE A 12 -0.16 -3.11 -3.15
N TYR A 13 0.07 -2.88 -4.44
CA TYR A 13 0.38 -3.94 -5.38
C TYR A 13 1.21 -3.46 -6.58
N GLY A 14 2.01 -4.37 -7.14
CA GLY A 14 2.79 -4.14 -8.35
C GLY A 14 1.91 -4.11 -9.59
N VAL A 15 2.15 -3.17 -10.50
CA VAL A 15 1.37 -3.01 -11.73
C VAL A 15 1.49 -4.22 -12.66
N GLU A 16 2.65 -4.88 -12.68
CA GLU A 16 2.93 -5.99 -13.61
C GLU A 16 2.13 -7.25 -13.29
N GLU A 17 1.69 -7.40 -12.04
CA GLU A 17 0.92 -8.55 -11.54
C GLU A 17 -0.46 -8.10 -11.00
N THR A 18 -1.07 -7.11 -11.66
CA THR A 18 -2.36 -6.52 -11.25
C THR A 18 -3.47 -7.58 -11.09
N ASP A 19 -3.53 -8.53 -12.02
CA ASP A 19 -4.60 -9.54 -12.07
C ASP A 19 -4.48 -10.60 -10.96
N GLU A 20 -3.32 -10.71 -10.33
CA GLU A 20 -3.06 -11.62 -9.21
C GLU A 20 -3.26 -10.92 -7.85
N SER A 21 -3.37 -9.60 -7.85
CA SER A 21 -3.47 -8.83 -6.61
C SER A 21 -4.86 -8.94 -5.97
N GLY A 22 -4.89 -9.33 -4.69
CA GLY A 22 -6.10 -9.23 -3.87
C GLY A 22 -6.64 -7.81 -3.73
N CYS A 23 -5.87 -6.77 -4.07
CA CYS A 23 -6.32 -5.38 -4.09
C CYS A 23 -7.36 -5.08 -5.17
N THR A 24 -7.41 -5.87 -6.26
CA THR A 24 -8.40 -5.68 -7.34
C THR A 24 -9.73 -6.36 -7.05
N ASP A 25 -9.80 -7.19 -6.00
CA ASP A 25 -11.03 -7.85 -5.58
C ASP A 25 -12.13 -6.83 -5.22
N LYS A 26 -13.38 -7.14 -5.57
CA LYS A 26 -14.55 -6.26 -5.34
C LYS A 26 -14.82 -6.02 -3.85
N THR A 27 -14.35 -6.91 -2.98
CA THR A 27 -14.50 -6.84 -1.53
C THR A 27 -13.30 -6.20 -0.84
N ALA A 28 -12.29 -5.76 -1.59
CA ALA A 28 -11.16 -5.01 -1.06
C ALA A 28 -11.63 -3.62 -0.60
N VAL A 29 -11.16 -3.24 0.59
CA VAL A 29 -11.50 -1.96 1.26
C VAL A 29 -10.22 -1.16 1.48
N GLY A 30 -10.37 0.15 1.70
CA GLY A 30 -9.24 1.06 1.86
C GLY A 30 -8.73 1.64 0.55
N GLU A 31 -7.74 2.50 0.67
CA GLU A 31 -7.08 3.15 -0.47
C GLU A 31 -6.27 2.12 -1.26
N ARG A 32 -6.27 2.23 -2.60
CA ARG A 32 -5.49 1.36 -3.48
C ARG A 32 -4.32 2.13 -4.06
N MET A 33 -3.14 1.55 -3.97
CA MET A 33 -1.90 2.10 -4.48
C MET A 33 -1.24 1.12 -5.43
N LYS A 34 -1.01 1.57 -6.67
CA LYS A 34 -0.26 0.83 -7.67
C LYS A 34 1.18 1.31 -7.64
N LEU A 35 2.12 0.39 -7.56
CA LEU A 35 3.55 0.67 -7.61
C LEU A 35 4.17 0.02 -8.85
N PRO A 36 5.27 0.56 -9.40
CA PRO A 36 6.07 -0.12 -10.41
C PRO A 36 6.51 -1.53 -9.98
N GLY A 37 6.79 -2.38 -10.97
CA GLY A 37 7.22 -3.77 -10.79
C GLY A 37 6.10 -4.78 -10.55
N GLY A 38 6.49 -6.04 -10.33
CA GLY A 38 5.65 -7.16 -9.88
C GLY A 38 5.55 -7.25 -8.34
N HIS A 39 5.35 -8.45 -7.79
CA HIS A 39 5.24 -8.67 -6.34
C HIS A 39 6.47 -8.26 -5.52
N HIS A 40 7.63 -8.08 -6.16
CA HIS A 40 8.86 -7.59 -5.54
C HIS A 40 9.05 -6.06 -5.62
N PHE A 41 8.16 -5.32 -6.28
CA PHE A 41 8.20 -3.84 -6.36
C PHE A 41 9.55 -3.28 -6.85
N ASP A 42 10.09 -3.85 -7.93
CA ASP A 42 11.41 -3.53 -8.51
C ASP A 42 12.60 -3.63 -7.53
N GLU A 43 12.44 -4.41 -6.45
CA GLU A 43 13.45 -4.63 -5.41
C GLU A 43 13.94 -3.34 -4.70
N ASN A 44 13.26 -2.22 -4.91
CA ASN A 44 13.59 -0.94 -4.26
C ASN A 44 12.99 -0.87 -2.85
N TYR A 45 13.43 -1.78 -2.00
CA TYR A 45 12.97 -1.91 -0.63
C TYR A 45 13.16 -0.65 0.22
N PRO A 46 14.24 0.16 0.06
CA PRO A 46 14.33 1.43 0.77
C PRO A 46 13.19 2.41 0.43
N ALA A 47 12.85 2.55 -0.85
CA ALA A 47 11.72 3.39 -1.26
C ALA A 47 10.37 2.82 -0.81
N LEU A 48 10.22 1.48 -0.89
CA LEU A 48 9.02 0.80 -0.40
C LEU A 48 8.82 1.01 1.10
N ALA A 49 9.86 0.82 1.92
CA ALA A 49 9.82 1.02 3.36
C ALA A 49 9.44 2.46 3.72
N LYS A 50 10.07 3.44 3.05
CA LYS A 50 9.73 4.87 3.21
C LYS A 50 8.25 5.12 2.93
N ARG A 51 7.72 4.56 1.84
CA ARG A 51 6.30 4.69 1.48
C ARG A 51 5.39 4.07 2.53
N LEU A 52 5.66 2.83 2.95
CA LEU A 52 4.85 2.11 3.94
C LEU A 52 4.77 2.85 5.28
N ILE A 53 5.89 3.42 5.74
CA ILE A 53 5.92 4.22 6.97
C ILE A 53 5.03 5.46 6.82
N GLY A 54 5.15 6.20 5.71
CA GLY A 54 4.30 7.37 5.47
C GLY A 54 2.80 7.06 5.44
N GLU A 55 2.41 5.91 4.87
CA GLU A 55 1.01 5.45 4.86
C GLU A 55 0.48 5.09 6.27
N ILE A 56 1.34 4.53 7.12
CA ILE A 56 1.04 4.23 8.52
C ILE A 56 0.84 5.54 9.30
N GLU A 57 1.75 6.51 9.14
CA GLU A 57 1.70 7.78 9.85
C GLU A 57 0.47 8.61 9.48
N THR A 58 0.14 8.66 8.19
CA THR A 58 -1.09 9.28 7.67
C THR A 58 -2.33 8.73 8.37
N ARG A 59 -2.42 7.40 8.54
CA ARG A 59 -3.57 6.75 9.19
C ARG A 59 -3.54 6.82 10.71
N GLN A 60 -2.38 7.07 11.31
CA GLN A 60 -2.23 7.35 12.74
C GLN A 60 -2.44 8.82 13.08
N GLY A 61 -2.54 9.71 12.08
CA GLY A 61 -2.60 11.16 12.28
C GLY A 61 -1.31 11.73 12.88
N LYS A 62 -0.17 11.08 12.62
CA LYS A 62 1.15 11.53 13.09
C LYS A 62 1.84 12.37 12.02
N ALA A 63 2.76 13.24 12.45
CA ALA A 63 3.66 13.93 11.52
C ALA A 63 4.52 12.91 10.77
N ASN A 64 4.72 13.13 9.46
CA ASN A 64 5.44 12.21 8.58
C ASN A 64 6.94 12.21 8.92
N VAL A 65 7.46 11.14 9.53
CA VAL A 65 8.90 10.95 9.80
C VAL A 65 9.63 10.34 8.63
N ALA A 66 8.91 9.75 7.67
CA ALA A 66 9.51 9.20 6.47
C ALA A 66 10.03 10.31 5.52
N GLU A 67 9.63 11.57 5.67
CA GLU A 67 10.16 12.69 4.85
C GLU A 67 11.51 13.25 5.32
N LYS A 68 12.06 12.73 6.43
CA LYS A 68 13.40 13.10 6.92
C LYS A 68 14.54 12.28 6.31
#